data_AF-A0A061P8T7-F1
#
_entry.id   AF-A0A061P8T7-F1
#
_cell.length_a   1.000
_cell.length_b   1.000
_cell.length_c   1.000
_cell.angle_alpha   90.00
_cell.angle_beta   90.00
_cell.angle_gamma   90.00
#
_symmetry.space_group_name_H-M   'P 1'
#
loop_
_entity.id
_entity.type
_entity.pdbx_description
1 polymer ?
#
loop_
_entity_poly.entity_id
_entity_poly.type
_entity_poly.pdbx_seq_one_letter_code
_entity_poly.pdbx_strand_id
1 'polypeptide(L)'
;MDLRILSEQLDDDIYDFGFSKSIDETLDEWGEERVYERLIRTIREERPDILFTSFLDVPSQHGHHRTMTVLTERAFVDAADPSVFPEHADEGLLPWQPLKFYLPGTEETETLNFNIGIYDPIYEKTYPQLGEESRFLHRSQGMGRDLPIEDFFQSLNLAGSHVSEEEEEDIFTGLAFDLREYGKTLDNRSWENRLARLQAPWMRWSRRTQIVKVCTRKQYSPYVK
;
A
#
# COMPACT_ATOMS: atom_id res chain seq x y z
N MET A 1 1.88 5.48 2.08
CA MET A 1 2.02 4.17 1.42
C MET A 1 3.42 3.69 1.74
N ASP A 2 3.51 2.74 2.67
CA ASP A 2 4.77 2.09 3.00
C ASP A 2 4.94 0.89 2.07
N LEU A 3 6.12 0.75 1.48
CA LEU A 3 6.49 -0.39 0.64
C LEU A 3 7.29 -1.35 1.51
N ARG A 4 6.77 -2.56 1.74
CA ARG A 4 7.49 -3.61 2.45
C ARG A 4 8.17 -4.55 1.47
N ILE A 5 9.43 -4.87 1.75
CA ILE A 5 10.17 -5.94 1.09
C ILE A 5 10.11 -7.15 2.04
N LEU A 6 9.64 -8.30 1.54
CA LEU A 6 9.53 -9.54 2.32
C LEU A 6 10.87 -10.28 2.47
N SER A 7 11.85 -9.93 1.64
CA SER A 7 13.25 -10.33 1.78
C SER A 7 13.91 -9.51 2.89
N GLU A 8 14.49 -10.16 3.90
CA GLU A 8 15.07 -9.46 5.06
C GLU A 8 16.59 -9.36 4.99
N GLN A 9 17.24 -10.24 4.23
CA GLN A 9 18.69 -10.34 4.07
C GLN A 9 19.05 -10.61 2.61
N LEU A 10 20.33 -10.45 2.25
CA LEU A 10 20.79 -10.62 0.86
C LEU A 10 20.74 -12.09 0.39
N ASP A 11 20.83 -13.03 1.31
CA ASP A 11 20.83 -14.48 1.10
C ASP A 11 19.51 -15.14 1.54
N ASP A 12 18.43 -14.35 1.59
CA ASP A 12 17.09 -14.82 1.90
C ASP A 12 16.48 -15.64 0.75
N ASP A 13 15.71 -16.69 1.06
CA ASP A 13 15.04 -17.53 0.05
C ASP A 13 13.94 -16.78 -0.71
N ILE A 14 13.44 -15.64 -0.19
CA ILE A 14 12.58 -14.73 -0.96
C ILE A 14 13.48 -13.77 -1.76
N TYR A 15 13.94 -14.21 -2.93
CA TYR A 15 14.78 -13.42 -3.83
C TYR A 15 14.27 -13.48 -5.29
N ASP A 16 14.71 -12.54 -6.12
CA ASP A 16 14.48 -12.62 -7.57
C ASP A 16 15.43 -13.66 -8.18
N PHE A 17 14.90 -14.84 -8.52
CA PHE A 17 15.66 -15.94 -9.12
C PHE A 17 15.71 -15.86 -10.66
N GLY A 18 15.24 -14.76 -11.25
CA GLY A 18 15.30 -14.50 -12.69
C GLY A 18 13.94 -14.59 -13.38
N PHE A 19 13.91 -15.08 -14.62
CA PHE A 19 12.67 -15.08 -15.39
C PHE A 19 11.77 -16.26 -15.00
N SER A 20 10.60 -15.96 -14.46
CA SER A 20 9.50 -16.92 -14.33
C SER A 20 8.18 -16.35 -14.87
N LYS A 21 7.29 -17.27 -15.28
CA LYS A 21 5.87 -17.01 -15.61
C LYS A 21 4.91 -17.83 -14.76
N SER A 22 5.42 -18.68 -13.88
CA SER A 22 4.66 -19.66 -13.10
C SER A 22 4.55 -19.22 -11.64
N ILE A 23 3.33 -19.27 -11.10
CA ILE A 23 3.09 -19.05 -9.67
C ILE A 23 3.70 -20.22 -8.89
N ASP A 24 3.45 -21.44 -9.33
CA ASP A 24 3.92 -22.68 -8.68
C ASP A 24 5.45 -22.68 -8.55
N GLU A 25 6.18 -22.36 -9.64
CA GLU A 25 7.65 -22.26 -9.60
C GLU A 25 8.11 -21.20 -8.60
N THR A 26 7.43 -20.07 -8.55
CA THR A 26 7.80 -18.99 -7.62
C THR A 26 7.54 -19.38 -6.17
N LEU A 27 6.44 -20.08 -5.89
CA LEU A 27 6.12 -20.59 -4.56
C LEU A 27 7.05 -21.72 -4.13
N ASP A 28 7.48 -22.57 -5.06
CA ASP A 28 8.47 -23.62 -4.81
C ASP A 28 9.83 -23.02 -4.43
N GLU A 29 10.28 -21.98 -5.15
CA GLU A 29 11.55 -21.29 -4.89
C GLU A 29 11.52 -20.47 -3.58
N TRP A 30 10.45 -19.71 -3.33
CA TRP A 30 10.34 -18.86 -2.13
C TRP A 30 9.93 -19.64 -0.87
N GLY A 31 9.32 -20.81 -1.04
CA GLY A 31 8.61 -21.54 0.00
C GLY A 31 7.29 -20.87 0.38
N GLU A 32 6.16 -21.42 -0.09
CA GLU A 32 4.82 -20.84 0.09
C GLU A 32 4.51 -20.44 1.55
N GLU A 33 4.71 -21.35 2.50
CA GLU A 33 4.41 -21.09 3.91
C GLU A 33 5.22 -19.91 4.45
N ARG A 34 6.50 -19.79 4.06
CA ARG A 34 7.39 -18.71 4.52
C ARG A 34 6.98 -17.36 3.95
N VAL A 35 6.80 -17.27 2.62
CA VAL A 35 6.42 -16.00 1.99
C VAL A 35 5.04 -15.56 2.48
N TYR A 36 4.12 -16.50 2.70
CA TYR A 36 2.79 -16.18 3.20
C TYR A 36 2.79 -15.75 4.66
N GLU A 37 3.54 -16.43 5.53
CA GLU A 37 3.73 -16.04 6.93
C GLU A 37 4.26 -14.62 7.05
N ARG A 38 5.29 -14.27 6.28
CA ARG A 38 5.90 -12.93 6.31
C ARG A 38 4.96 -11.84 5.80
N LEU A 39 4.12 -12.17 4.81
CA LEU A 39 3.09 -11.26 4.32
C LEU A 39 2.03 -11.00 5.40
N ILE A 40 1.50 -12.05 6.04
CA ILE A 40 0.52 -11.92 7.13
C ILE A 40 1.12 -11.15 8.30
N ARG A 41 2.35 -11.49 8.69
CA ARG A 41 3.11 -10.78 9.73
C ARG A 41 3.22 -9.30 9.43
N THR A 42 3.65 -8.95 8.22
CA THR A 42 3.74 -7.55 7.77
C THR A 42 2.41 -6.82 7.92
N ILE A 43 1.30 -7.45 7.51
CA ILE A 43 -0.03 -6.83 7.63
C ILE A 43 -0.41 -6.62 9.10
N ARG A 44 -0.14 -7.59 9.98
CA ARG A 44 -0.43 -7.49 11.43
C ARG A 44 0.45 -6.48 12.17
N GLU A 45 1.69 -6.31 11.72
CA GLU A 45 2.66 -5.33 12.24
C GLU A 45 2.32 -3.90 11.81
N GLU A 46 2.18 -3.68 10.50
CA GLU A 46 2.02 -2.34 9.92
C GLU A 46 0.56 -1.85 9.97
N ARG A 47 -0.39 -2.78 10.10
CA ARG A 47 -1.83 -2.51 10.21
C ARG A 47 -2.37 -1.59 9.10
N PRO A 48 -2.16 -1.91 7.81
CA PRO A 48 -2.62 -1.07 6.72
C PRO A 48 -4.14 -1.09 6.60
N ASP A 49 -4.76 0.07 6.39
CA ASP A 49 -6.18 0.16 6.05
C ASP A 49 -6.46 -0.26 4.59
N ILE A 50 -5.50 -0.05 3.68
CA ILE A 50 -5.66 -0.34 2.25
C ILE A 50 -4.47 -1.15 1.73
N LEU A 51 -4.76 -2.24 1.02
CA LEU A 51 -3.79 -3.02 0.26
C LEU A 51 -3.87 -2.70 -1.23
N PHE A 52 -2.71 -2.64 -1.89
CA PHE A 52 -2.58 -2.48 -3.34
C PHE A 52 -1.54 -3.44 -3.89
N THR A 53 -1.81 -4.04 -5.04
CA THR A 53 -0.79 -4.75 -5.83
C THR A 53 -0.49 -3.95 -7.10
N SER A 54 0.76 -3.99 -7.55
CA SER A 54 1.16 -3.26 -8.77
C SER A 54 0.78 -3.98 -10.07
N PHE A 55 0.38 -5.25 -9.98
CA PHE A 55 0.17 -6.12 -11.14
C PHE A 55 -1.06 -7.01 -10.95
N LEU A 56 -1.60 -7.50 -12.06
CA LEU A 56 -2.68 -8.48 -12.10
C LEU A 56 -2.12 -9.90 -12.16
N ASP A 57 -2.89 -10.88 -11.70
CA ASP A 57 -2.62 -12.29 -12.01
C ASP A 57 -3.10 -12.62 -13.44
N VAL A 58 -2.29 -12.27 -14.44
CA VAL A 58 -2.56 -12.58 -15.85
C VAL A 58 -1.32 -13.12 -16.55
N PRO A 59 -1.46 -13.95 -17.60
CA PRO A 59 -0.31 -14.61 -18.26
C PRO A 59 0.77 -13.68 -18.82
N SER A 60 0.44 -12.41 -19.11
CA SER A 60 1.42 -11.42 -19.57
C SER A 60 2.41 -11.00 -18.48
N GLN A 61 2.07 -11.15 -17.20
CA GLN A 61 2.90 -10.76 -16.06
C GLN A 61 3.95 -11.83 -15.70
N HIS A 62 4.95 -11.45 -14.89
CA HIS A 62 5.98 -12.37 -14.38
C HIS A 62 5.44 -13.21 -13.21
N GLY A 63 5.99 -14.41 -13.01
CA GLY A 63 5.61 -15.34 -11.93
C GLY A 63 5.58 -14.65 -10.57
N HIS A 64 6.67 -13.98 -10.20
CA HIS A 64 6.78 -13.15 -9.00
C HIS A 64 5.63 -12.17 -8.77
N HIS A 65 5.26 -11.40 -9.80
CA HIS A 65 4.18 -10.42 -9.70
C HIS A 65 2.83 -11.10 -9.48
N ARG A 66 2.58 -12.19 -10.23
CA ARG A 66 1.34 -12.97 -10.14
C ARG A 66 1.22 -13.62 -8.76
N THR A 67 2.30 -14.22 -8.26
CA THR A 67 2.37 -14.82 -6.92
C THR A 67 2.04 -13.79 -5.84
N MET A 68 2.67 -12.60 -5.88
CA MET A 68 2.36 -11.56 -4.90
C MET A 68 0.92 -11.10 -4.97
N THR A 69 0.31 -11.01 -6.15
CA THR A 69 -1.11 -10.67 -6.29
C THR A 69 -2.02 -11.72 -5.66
N VAL A 70 -1.80 -13.00 -5.95
CA VAL A 70 -2.58 -14.11 -5.38
C VAL A 70 -2.41 -14.20 -3.86
N LEU A 71 -1.18 -14.06 -3.35
CA LEU A 71 -0.93 -14.08 -1.90
C LEU A 71 -1.57 -12.89 -1.19
N THR A 72 -1.56 -11.70 -1.80
CA THR A 72 -2.18 -10.50 -1.20
C THR A 72 -3.70 -10.62 -1.16
N GLU A 73 -4.32 -11.19 -2.20
CA GLU A 73 -5.76 -11.44 -2.22
C GLU A 73 -6.19 -12.41 -1.11
N ARG A 74 -5.44 -13.50 -0.90
CA ARG A 74 -5.67 -14.42 0.23
C ARG A 74 -5.45 -13.71 1.57
N ALA A 75 -4.35 -12.98 1.70
CA ALA A 75 -3.97 -12.30 2.94
C ALA A 75 -4.94 -11.18 3.35
N PHE A 76 -5.64 -10.56 2.39
CA PHE A 76 -6.70 -9.58 2.67
C PHE A 76 -7.80 -10.15 3.58
N VAL A 77 -8.09 -11.46 3.46
CA VAL A 77 -9.04 -12.18 4.31
C VAL A 77 -8.32 -12.75 5.55
N ASP A 78 -7.23 -13.49 5.33
CA ASP A 78 -6.60 -14.31 6.36
C ASP A 78 -5.87 -13.50 7.45
N ALA A 79 -5.46 -12.25 7.17
CA ALA A 79 -4.74 -11.42 8.15
C ALA A 79 -5.56 -11.14 9.42
N ALA A 80 -6.90 -11.18 9.30
CA ALA A 80 -7.84 -10.98 10.40
C ALA A 80 -8.22 -12.29 11.12
N ASP A 81 -7.83 -13.46 10.61
CA ASP A 81 -8.13 -14.75 11.22
C ASP A 81 -7.05 -15.16 12.25
N PRO A 82 -7.37 -15.23 13.56
CA PRO A 82 -6.41 -15.64 14.58
C PRO A 82 -5.94 -17.10 14.47
N SER A 83 -6.61 -17.94 13.67
CA SER A 83 -6.20 -19.33 13.42
C SER A 83 -5.13 -19.47 12.34
N VAL A 84 -4.89 -18.42 11.55
CA VAL A 84 -3.80 -18.36 10.57
C VAL A 84 -2.54 -17.85 11.28
N PHE A 85 -1.49 -18.67 11.33
CA PHE A 85 -0.26 -18.43 12.10
C PHE A 85 -0.55 -18.05 13.57
N PRO A 86 -1.19 -18.93 14.37
CA PRO A 86 -1.59 -18.61 15.74
C PRO A 86 -0.41 -18.26 16.66
N GLU A 87 0.79 -18.73 16.35
CA GLU A 87 2.05 -18.38 17.04
C GLU A 87 2.37 -16.88 17.02
N HIS A 88 1.82 -16.11 16.06
CA HIS A 88 1.94 -14.64 16.03
C HIS A 88 1.42 -13.99 17.32
N ALA A 89 0.44 -14.61 17.98
CA ALA A 89 -0.10 -14.10 19.23
C ALA A 89 0.94 -14.10 20.37
N ASP A 90 1.87 -15.06 20.39
CA ASP A 90 2.95 -15.13 21.37
C ASP A 90 3.96 -13.98 21.22
N GLU A 91 4.01 -13.40 20.02
CA GLU A 91 4.84 -12.23 19.68
C GLU A 91 4.09 -10.89 19.86
N GLY A 92 2.81 -10.94 20.23
CA GLY A 92 1.96 -9.76 20.38
C GLY A 92 1.41 -9.22 19.06
N LEU A 93 1.53 -9.97 17.97
CA LEU A 93 0.95 -9.62 16.68
C LEU A 93 -0.52 -10.04 16.65
N LEU A 94 -1.38 -9.04 16.81
CA LEU A 94 -2.83 -9.25 16.80
C LEU A 94 -3.35 -9.33 15.36
N PRO A 95 -4.42 -10.10 15.11
CA PRO A 95 -5.09 -10.08 13.81
C PRO A 95 -5.45 -8.65 13.40
N TRP A 96 -5.33 -8.37 12.12
CA TRP A 96 -5.64 -7.08 11.54
C TRP A 96 -6.45 -7.26 10.28
N GLN A 97 -7.55 -6.54 10.16
CA GLN A 97 -8.40 -6.54 8.98
C GLN A 97 -8.09 -5.30 8.13
N PRO A 98 -7.36 -5.43 7.00
CA PRO A 98 -7.34 -4.37 6.02
C PRO A 98 -8.78 -4.10 5.55
N LEU A 99 -9.09 -2.84 5.30
CA LEU A 99 -10.45 -2.38 5.01
C LEU A 99 -10.75 -2.40 3.52
N LYS A 100 -9.75 -2.18 2.67
CA LYS A 100 -9.90 -2.21 1.20
C LYS A 100 -8.73 -2.90 0.52
N PHE A 101 -9.00 -3.54 -0.60
CA PHE A 101 -8.01 -4.13 -1.49
C PHE A 101 -8.28 -3.72 -2.94
N TYR A 102 -7.26 -3.14 -3.57
CA TYR A 102 -7.32 -2.71 -4.96
C TYR A 102 -6.31 -3.45 -5.84
N LEU A 103 -6.77 -3.75 -7.04
CA LEU A 103 -5.96 -4.17 -8.18
C LEU A 103 -5.81 -3.03 -9.19
N PRO A 104 -4.84 -3.08 -10.12
CA PRO A 104 -4.81 -2.20 -11.27
C PRO A 104 -6.12 -2.30 -12.07
N GLY A 105 -6.78 -1.17 -12.33
CA GLY A 105 -8.03 -1.13 -13.10
C GLY A 105 -7.79 -1.30 -14.60
N THR A 106 -8.71 -1.98 -15.28
CA THR A 106 -8.80 -2.03 -16.75
C THR A 106 -10.11 -1.36 -17.20
N GLU A 107 -10.26 -1.07 -18.48
CA GLU A 107 -11.52 -0.52 -19.03
C GLU A 107 -12.76 -1.36 -18.64
N GLU A 108 -12.59 -2.67 -18.46
CA GLU A 108 -13.68 -3.60 -18.10
C GLU A 108 -13.89 -3.76 -16.59
N THR A 109 -12.90 -3.42 -15.76
CA THR A 109 -12.88 -3.74 -14.32
C THR A 109 -12.71 -2.53 -13.42
N GLU A 110 -12.49 -1.35 -13.98
CA GLU A 110 -12.33 -0.11 -13.23
C GLU A 110 -13.58 0.18 -12.38
N THR A 111 -13.34 0.43 -11.09
CA THR A 111 -14.36 0.88 -10.13
C THR A 111 -14.06 2.28 -9.60
N LEU A 112 -12.81 2.74 -9.75
CA LEU A 112 -12.36 4.05 -9.30
C LEU A 112 -11.37 4.62 -10.30
N ASN A 113 -11.61 5.86 -10.71
CA ASN A 113 -10.76 6.63 -11.60
C ASN A 113 -10.59 8.05 -11.04
N PHE A 114 -9.36 8.42 -10.73
CA PHE A 114 -9.08 9.69 -10.09
C PHE A 114 -7.78 10.32 -10.62
N ASN A 115 -7.77 11.65 -10.63
CA ASN A 115 -6.64 12.42 -11.15
C ASN A 115 -5.51 12.51 -10.11
N ILE A 116 -4.38 11.91 -10.44
CA ILE A 116 -3.11 12.02 -9.68
C ILE A 116 -2.13 13.03 -10.30
N GLY A 117 -2.45 13.59 -11.46
CA GLY A 117 -1.69 14.64 -12.15
C GLY A 117 -1.78 16.02 -11.50
N ILE A 118 -2.42 16.13 -10.33
CA ILE A 118 -2.55 17.38 -9.59
C ILE A 118 -1.18 17.80 -9.04
N TYR A 119 -0.84 19.07 -9.21
CA TYR A 119 0.40 19.65 -8.70
C TYR A 119 0.38 19.77 -7.17
N ASP A 120 1.34 19.14 -6.50
CA ASP A 120 1.54 19.27 -5.06
C ASP A 120 2.51 20.42 -4.74
N PRO A 121 2.09 21.45 -3.99
CA PRO A 121 2.92 22.62 -3.70
C PRO A 121 4.02 22.38 -2.66
N ILE A 122 4.02 21.24 -1.96
CA ILE A 122 5.06 20.87 -1.00
C ILE A 122 6.21 20.20 -1.75
N TYR A 123 5.90 19.29 -2.65
CA TYR A 123 6.89 18.58 -3.46
C TYR A 123 7.27 19.35 -4.72
N GLU A 124 6.51 20.39 -5.05
CA GLU A 124 6.65 21.21 -6.26
C GLU A 124 6.57 20.38 -7.55
N LYS A 125 5.76 19.31 -7.53
CA LYS A 125 5.65 18.26 -8.55
C LYS A 125 4.26 17.63 -8.55
N THR A 126 3.88 17.00 -9.66
CA THR A 126 2.75 16.06 -9.67
C THR A 126 3.17 14.69 -9.11
N TYR A 127 2.21 13.87 -8.67
CA TYR A 127 2.52 12.50 -8.21
C TYR A 127 3.17 11.62 -9.30
N PRO A 128 2.73 11.68 -10.59
CA PRO A 128 3.45 11.01 -11.68
C PRO A 128 4.90 11.46 -11.83
N GLN A 129 5.20 12.76 -11.70
CA GLN A 129 6.58 13.25 -11.76
C GLN A 129 7.43 12.70 -10.61
N LEU A 130 6.89 12.66 -9.39
CA LEU A 130 7.57 12.01 -8.25
C LEU A 130 7.80 10.51 -8.51
N GLY A 131 6.84 9.83 -9.12
CA GLY A 131 6.98 8.44 -9.55
C GLY A 131 8.12 8.23 -10.54
N GLU A 132 8.22 9.09 -11.56
CA GLU A 132 9.30 9.00 -12.55
C GLU A 132 10.68 9.37 -11.97
N GLU A 133 10.74 10.28 -10.99
CA GLU A 133 11.98 10.54 -10.24
C GLU A 133 12.48 9.31 -9.49
N SER A 134 11.57 8.56 -8.87
CA SER A 134 11.92 7.25 -8.30
C SER A 134 12.43 6.30 -9.38
N ARG A 135 11.76 6.23 -10.53
CA ARG A 135 12.15 5.37 -11.65
C ARG A 135 13.53 5.72 -12.23
N PHE A 136 13.93 6.98 -12.24
CA PHE A 136 15.29 7.39 -12.62
C PHE A 136 16.39 6.79 -11.70
N LEU A 137 16.05 6.38 -10.48
CA LEU A 137 16.98 5.69 -9.58
C LEU A 137 17.20 4.22 -9.95
N HIS A 138 16.32 3.61 -10.77
CA HIS A 138 16.48 2.27 -11.31
C HIS A 138 17.44 2.25 -12.53
N ARG A 139 18.66 2.75 -12.33
CA ARG A 139 19.63 3.02 -13.41
C ARG A 139 19.98 1.80 -14.26
N SER A 140 20.15 0.63 -13.65
CA SER A 140 20.48 -0.61 -14.37
C SER A 140 19.31 -1.14 -15.22
N GLN A 141 18.08 -0.72 -14.91
CA GLN A 141 16.87 -1.11 -15.63
C GLN A 141 16.49 -0.10 -16.72
N GLY A 142 17.18 1.04 -16.80
CA GLY A 142 16.92 2.08 -17.80
C GLY A 142 15.53 2.71 -17.70
N MET A 143 15.01 2.87 -16.48
CA MET A 143 13.68 3.46 -16.24
C MET A 143 13.74 4.97 -16.01
N GLY A 144 12.56 5.61 -15.98
CA GLY A 144 12.39 7.04 -15.77
C GLY A 144 12.19 7.80 -17.07
N ARG A 145 11.35 8.83 -17.04
CA ARG A 145 11.16 9.79 -18.14
C ARG A 145 10.66 11.12 -17.59
N ASP A 146 10.87 12.17 -18.36
CA ASP A 146 10.28 13.47 -18.04
C ASP A 146 8.79 13.47 -18.38
N LEU A 147 7.97 13.97 -17.46
CA LEU A 147 6.54 14.16 -17.65
C LEU A 147 6.17 15.64 -17.50
N PRO A 148 5.23 16.16 -18.31
CA PRO A 148 4.67 17.49 -18.12
C PRO A 148 3.79 17.55 -16.85
N ILE A 149 3.41 18.76 -16.46
CA ILE A 149 2.37 18.99 -15.46
C ILE A 149 1.03 19.02 -16.20
N GLU A 150 0.28 17.93 -16.12
CA GLU A 150 -1.03 17.77 -16.73
C GLU A 150 -1.86 16.75 -15.95
N ASP A 151 -3.17 16.70 -16.23
CA ASP A 151 -4.05 15.70 -15.66
C ASP A 151 -3.58 14.29 -16.02
N PHE A 152 -3.50 13.43 -15.01
CA PHE A 152 -3.07 12.05 -15.16
C PHE A 152 -4.00 11.20 -14.32
N PHE A 153 -4.81 10.38 -14.96
CA PHE A 153 -5.81 9.57 -14.29
C PHE A 153 -5.28 8.17 -13.98
N GLN A 154 -5.52 7.72 -12.75
CA GLN A 154 -5.20 6.36 -12.31
C GLN A 154 -6.48 5.56 -12.15
N SER A 155 -6.54 4.45 -12.89
CA SER A 155 -7.61 3.45 -12.83
C SER A 155 -7.30 2.39 -11.78
N LEU A 156 -8.28 2.10 -10.92
CA LEU A 156 -8.21 1.03 -9.93
C LEU A 156 -9.49 0.18 -9.98
N ASN A 157 -9.34 -1.09 -9.60
CA ASN A 157 -10.43 -2.02 -9.38
C ASN A 157 -10.48 -2.39 -7.89
N LEU A 158 -11.57 -2.08 -7.21
CA LEU A 158 -11.85 -2.47 -5.83
C LEU A 158 -12.19 -3.96 -5.79
N ALA A 159 -11.17 -4.78 -5.58
CA ALA A 159 -11.29 -6.24 -5.53
C ALA A 159 -11.88 -6.75 -4.21
N GLY A 160 -11.77 -5.99 -3.12
CA GLY A 160 -12.36 -6.33 -1.84
C GLY A 160 -12.57 -5.12 -0.93
N SER A 161 -13.64 -5.13 -0.15
CA SER A 161 -13.93 -4.09 0.85
C SER A 161 -14.65 -4.67 2.07
N HIS A 162 -14.24 -4.20 3.25
CA HIS A 162 -14.91 -4.42 4.54
C HIS A 162 -15.59 -3.14 5.06
N VAL A 163 -15.57 -2.07 4.27
CA VAL A 163 -16.33 -0.84 4.54
C VAL A 163 -17.46 -0.71 3.52
N SER A 164 -18.63 -0.28 3.98
CA SER A 164 -19.75 0.02 3.09
C SER A 164 -19.46 1.32 2.35
N GLU A 165 -19.65 1.36 1.02
CA GLU A 165 -20.56 2.30 0.35
C GLU A 165 -20.51 2.23 -1.20
N GLU A 166 -21.58 2.79 -1.78
CA GLU A 166 -21.93 2.86 -3.19
C GLU A 166 -21.13 3.99 -3.87
N GLU A 167 -20.25 3.62 -4.82
CA GLU A 167 -19.34 4.47 -5.61
C GLU A 167 -18.28 5.27 -4.79
N GLU A 168 -17.01 5.19 -5.21
CA GLU A 168 -15.88 5.83 -4.53
C GLU A 168 -15.42 7.09 -5.27
N GLU A 169 -15.21 8.21 -4.55
CA GLU A 169 -14.57 9.41 -5.13
C GLU A 169 -13.04 9.28 -5.12
N ASP A 170 -12.50 8.64 -4.08
CA ASP A 170 -11.08 8.36 -3.90
C ASP A 170 -10.87 7.09 -3.05
N ILE A 171 -9.61 6.68 -2.91
CA ILE A 171 -9.24 5.48 -2.14
C ILE A 171 -9.57 5.58 -0.64
N PHE A 172 -9.77 6.79 -0.10
CA PHE A 172 -10.07 7.05 1.31
C PHE A 172 -11.56 7.12 1.60
N THR A 173 -12.43 7.04 0.58
CA THR A 173 -13.89 7.07 0.75
C THR A 173 -14.35 6.01 1.77
N GLY A 174 -15.12 6.38 2.79
CA GLY A 174 -15.54 5.46 3.85
C GLY A 174 -14.45 5.12 4.89
N LEU A 175 -13.25 5.70 4.79
CA LEU A 175 -12.19 5.58 5.80
C LEU A 175 -12.04 6.89 6.58
N ALA A 176 -11.58 6.78 7.83
CA ALA A 176 -11.18 7.96 8.59
C ALA A 176 -9.87 8.52 8.01
N PHE A 177 -9.95 9.67 7.33
CA PHE A 177 -8.76 10.28 6.70
C PHE A 177 -7.90 11.06 7.70
N ASP A 178 -8.53 11.55 8.77
CA ASP A 178 -7.93 12.52 9.66
C ASP A 178 -8.19 12.18 11.16
N LEU A 179 -7.44 12.79 12.08
CA LEU A 179 -7.54 12.44 13.50
C LEU A 179 -8.93 12.76 14.09
N ARG A 180 -9.67 13.74 13.56
CA ARG A 180 -11.05 14.03 13.99
C ARG A 180 -11.99 12.93 13.53
N GLU A 181 -11.89 12.54 12.27
CA GLU A 181 -12.71 11.45 11.70
C GLU A 181 -12.41 10.15 12.41
N TYR A 182 -11.14 9.83 12.63
CA TYR A 182 -10.73 8.66 13.40
C TYR A 182 -11.25 8.73 14.84
N GLY A 183 -11.22 9.92 15.46
CA GLY A 183 -11.81 10.12 16.78
C GLY A 183 -13.29 9.75 16.87
N LYS A 184 -14.07 9.94 15.79
CA LYS A 184 -15.50 9.59 15.74
C LYS A 184 -15.75 8.08 15.62
N THR A 185 -14.76 7.31 15.18
CA THR A 185 -14.87 5.84 15.12
C THR A 185 -14.64 5.19 16.48
N LEU A 186 -14.13 5.95 17.47
CA LEU A 186 -13.87 5.46 18.81
C LEU A 186 -15.11 5.59 19.71
N ASP A 187 -15.38 4.56 20.52
CA ASP A 187 -16.43 4.61 21.55
C ASP A 187 -16.12 5.59 22.71
N ASN A 188 -14.90 6.14 22.76
CA ASN A 188 -14.42 6.98 23.85
C ASN A 188 -14.45 8.48 23.50
N ARG A 189 -15.48 9.19 23.97
CA ARG A 189 -15.65 10.64 23.79
C ARG A 189 -14.47 11.49 24.29
N SER A 190 -13.71 11.04 25.29
CA SER A 190 -12.52 11.78 25.74
C SER A 190 -11.42 11.74 24.67
N TRP A 191 -11.23 10.61 24.01
CA TRP A 191 -10.26 10.45 22.93
C TRP A 191 -10.71 11.16 21.66
N GLU A 192 -11.98 11.07 21.29
CA GLU A 192 -12.57 11.86 20.19
C GLU A 192 -12.22 13.35 20.33
N ASN A 193 -12.53 13.94 21.49
CA ASN A 193 -12.24 15.35 21.79
C ASN A 193 -10.74 15.66 21.77
N ARG A 194 -9.90 14.75 22.27
CA ARG A 194 -8.45 14.96 22.34
C ARG A 194 -7.81 14.91 20.95
N LEU A 195 -8.17 13.94 20.13
CA LEU A 195 -7.68 13.80 18.76
C LEU A 195 -8.07 15.01 17.91
N ALA A 196 -9.32 15.47 18.05
CA ALA A 196 -9.78 16.68 17.37
C ALA A 196 -8.96 17.93 17.75
N ARG A 197 -8.64 18.09 19.04
CA ARG A 197 -7.81 19.20 19.54
C ARG A 197 -6.36 19.11 19.04
N LEU A 198 -5.79 17.90 18.99
CA LEU A 198 -4.42 17.70 18.50
C LEU A 198 -4.27 18.08 17.03
N GLN A 199 -5.31 17.89 16.23
CA GLN A 199 -5.28 18.22 14.82
C GLN A 199 -5.50 19.71 14.52
N ALA A 200 -6.26 20.42 15.36
CA ALA A 200 -6.69 21.81 15.12
C ALA A 200 -5.56 22.82 14.75
N PRO A 201 -4.36 22.79 15.36
CA PRO A 201 -3.26 23.70 15.00
C PRO A 201 -2.79 23.54 13.54
N TRP A 202 -2.85 22.31 13.02
CA TRP A 202 -2.36 21.95 11.69
C TRP A 202 -3.30 22.42 10.57
N MET A 203 -4.61 22.50 10.85
CA MET A 203 -5.60 23.03 9.90
C MET A 203 -5.52 24.54 9.71
N ARG A 204 -5.03 25.24 10.74
CA ARG A 204 -4.82 26.69 10.67
C ARG A 204 -3.67 27.05 9.72
N TRP A 205 -2.73 26.13 9.54
CA TRP A 205 -1.70 26.17 8.50
C TRP A 205 -2.22 25.67 7.15
N SER A 206 -3.08 24.64 7.10
CA SER A 206 -3.58 24.10 5.83
C SER A 206 -4.56 25.00 5.07
N ARG A 207 -5.20 25.98 5.72
CA ARG A 207 -5.94 27.05 5.02
C ARG A 207 -5.05 27.94 4.14
N ARG A 208 -3.71 27.82 4.23
CA ARG A 208 -2.76 28.48 3.33
C ARG A 208 -2.11 27.52 2.32
N THR A 209 -2.30 26.21 2.46
CA THR A 209 -1.82 25.18 1.53
C THR A 209 -2.52 23.86 1.86
N GLN A 210 -3.27 23.28 0.92
CA GLN A 210 -3.74 21.90 1.03
C GLN A 210 -2.49 21.01 1.14
N ILE A 211 -2.27 20.40 2.31
CA ILE A 211 -1.11 19.55 2.59
C ILE A 211 -1.64 18.19 3.01
N VAL A 212 -1.51 17.21 2.11
CA VAL A 212 -1.46 15.78 2.47
C VAL A 212 -0.01 15.51 2.88
N LYS A 213 0.22 15.14 4.13
CA LYS A 213 1.58 14.82 4.61
C LYS A 213 1.76 13.31 4.61
N VAL A 214 2.54 12.80 3.66
CA VAL A 214 3.11 11.45 3.76
C VAL A 214 4.35 11.54 4.65
N CYS A 215 4.31 10.88 5.80
CA CYS A 215 5.42 10.86 6.75
C CYS A 215 6.41 9.77 6.34
N THR A 216 7.31 10.04 5.37
CA THR A 216 8.40 9.09 5.08
C THR A 216 9.53 9.28 6.09
N ARG A 217 9.75 8.27 6.93
CA ARG A 217 10.94 8.21 7.79
C ARG A 217 12.13 7.89 6.88
N LYS A 218 12.91 8.89 6.47
CA LYS A 218 14.22 8.64 5.85
C LYS A 218 15.12 7.89 6.84
N GLN A 219 15.25 6.58 6.68
CA GLN A 219 16.42 5.87 7.18
C GLN A 219 17.57 6.14 6.22
N TYR A 220 18.46 7.06 6.61
CA TYR A 220 19.80 7.11 6.00
C TYR A 220 20.59 5.91 6.53
N SER A 221 20.91 4.94 5.66
CA SER A 221 21.93 3.92 5.94
C SER A 221 23.30 4.49 5.56
N PRO A 222 24.26 4.62 6.50
CA PRO A 222 25.58 5.18 6.23
C PRO A 222 26.54 4.07 5.80
N TYR A 223 26.31 3.46 4.64
CA TYR A 223 27.30 2.56 4.04
C TYR A 223 27.40 2.80 2.54
N VAL A 224 28.15 3.85 2.19
CA VAL A 224 28.84 3.94 0.90
C VAL A 224 30.32 3.71 1.21
N LYS A 225 30.88 2.65 0.65
CA LYS A 225 32.32 2.53 0.40
C LYS A 225 32.54 2.68 -1.10
#